data_AF-A0A3D9APV3-F1
#
_entry.id   AF-A0A3D9APV3-F1
#
_cell.length_a   1.000
_cell.length_b   1.000
_cell.length_c   1.000
_cell.angle_alpha   90.00
_cell.angle_beta   90.00
_cell.angle_gamma   90.00
#
_symmetry.space_group_name_H-M   'P 1'
#
loop_
_entity.id
_entity.type
_entity.pdbx_description
1 polymer ?
#
loop_
_entity_poly.entity_id
_entity_poly.type
_entity_poly.pdbx_seq_one_letter_code
_entity_poly.pdbx_strand_id
1 'polypeptide(L)'
;MNPTINNALLIEINKNFTRIVDMDVKSTFKSFQSIYKTQNNEIDFVNLYKYIDFYSELYFSVKKDYEDTKKFKYDKLVEYGFEVLELYNKKADMIDSYKDEFPTIYLHKPWVEKVNKSINDYYKYIADCERTKQQNNFDYISENIFKTFIESALALRANIGYQGHNEKEILRMTSTLRKKLFYIKSRIYNNAETLENIRNTYIDGDSEHLKKFRELIQNIEKSSNDYNVI
;
A
#
# COMPACT_ATOMS: atom_id res chain seq x y z
N MET A 1 -4.62 -2.33 10.03
CA MET A 1 -4.79 -2.97 8.69
C MET A 1 -3.54 -3.75 8.35
N ASN A 2 -3.64 -4.99 7.86
CA ASN A 2 -2.47 -5.73 7.37
C ASN A 2 -2.12 -5.22 5.96
N PRO A 3 -0.95 -4.58 5.76
CA PRO A 3 -0.57 -3.99 4.48
C PRO A 3 -0.38 -5.01 3.36
N THR A 4 -0.33 -6.31 3.67
CA THR A 4 -0.21 -7.39 2.68
C THR A 4 -1.56 -7.89 2.13
N ILE A 5 -2.68 -7.60 2.80
CA ILE A 5 -4.02 -8.06 2.39
C ILE A 5 -4.68 -7.05 1.46
N ASN A 6 -5.33 -7.51 0.38
CA ASN A 6 -5.99 -6.63 -0.60
C ASN A 6 -7.16 -5.87 0.03
N ASN A 7 -7.13 -4.53 -0.04
CA ASN A 7 -8.23 -3.65 0.35
C ASN A 7 -8.75 -2.91 -0.89
N ALA A 8 -10.00 -3.13 -1.25
CA ALA A 8 -10.67 -2.40 -2.32
C ALA A 8 -11.44 -1.22 -1.71
N LEU A 9 -11.06 0.01 -2.05
CA LEU A 9 -11.89 1.18 -1.88
C LEU A 9 -12.50 1.51 -3.26
N LEU A 10 -13.82 1.58 -3.33
CA LEU A 10 -14.55 2.06 -4.48
C LEU A 10 -14.68 3.59 -4.35
N ILE A 11 -14.11 4.33 -5.31
CA ILE A 11 -14.28 5.78 -5.41
C ILE A 11 -14.95 6.08 -6.76
N GLU A 12 -16.19 6.57 -6.72
CA GLU A 12 -16.94 6.99 -7.92
C GLU A 12 -16.77 8.50 -8.19
N ILE A 13 -16.81 8.90 -9.47
CA ILE A 13 -16.67 10.30 -9.91
C ILE A 13 -18.07 10.88 -10.19
N ASN A 14 -18.37 12.05 -9.62
CA ASN A 14 -19.53 12.84 -10.05
C ASN A 14 -19.19 13.68 -11.30
N LYS A 15 -19.75 13.32 -12.46
CA LYS A 15 -19.52 13.99 -13.75
C LYS A 15 -19.99 15.46 -13.82
N ASN A 16 -20.79 15.92 -12.86
CA ASN A 16 -21.27 17.30 -12.85
C ASN A 16 -20.16 18.31 -12.50
N PHE A 17 -19.13 17.90 -11.77
CA PHE A 17 -18.02 18.77 -11.40
C PHE A 17 -17.16 19.18 -12.61
N THR A 18 -16.86 18.23 -13.50
CA THR A 18 -16.07 18.48 -14.71
C THR A 18 -16.75 19.50 -15.64
N ARG A 19 -18.08 19.45 -15.72
CA ARG A 19 -18.89 20.36 -16.57
C ARG A 19 -18.83 21.82 -16.13
N ILE A 20 -18.65 22.11 -14.84
CA ILE A 20 -18.59 23.48 -14.32
C ILE A 20 -17.23 24.14 -14.64
N VAL A 21 -16.16 23.34 -14.59
CA VAL A 21 -14.80 23.80 -14.96
C VAL A 21 -14.72 24.14 -16.46
N ASP A 22 -15.48 23.42 -17.30
CA ASP A 22 -15.50 23.62 -18.76
C ASP A 22 -16.37 24.81 -19.24
N MET A 23 -17.15 25.48 -18.36
CA MET A 23 -17.98 26.64 -18.75
C MET A 23 -17.17 27.95 -18.90
N ASP A 24 -17.62 28.85 -19.78
CA ASP A 24 -16.99 30.18 -19.97
C ASP A 24 -17.00 30.99 -18.67
N VAL A 25 -15.82 31.11 -18.04
CA VAL A 25 -15.58 31.80 -16.77
C VAL A 25 -16.17 33.21 -16.76
N LYS A 26 -16.17 33.91 -17.91
CA LYS A 26 -16.71 35.27 -18.02
C LYS A 26 -18.24 35.30 -17.90
N SER A 27 -18.92 34.29 -18.43
CA SER A 27 -20.37 34.14 -18.33
C SER A 27 -20.79 33.75 -16.90
N THR A 28 -20.03 32.86 -16.26
CA THR A 28 -20.24 32.44 -14.87
C THR A 28 -20.02 33.60 -13.92
N PHE A 29 -18.97 34.40 -14.15
CA PHE A 29 -18.68 35.58 -13.33
C PHE A 29 -19.79 36.62 -13.42
N LYS A 30 -20.29 36.94 -14.62
CA LYS A 30 -21.40 37.89 -14.79
C LYS A 30 -22.66 37.43 -14.07
N SER A 31 -22.97 36.13 -14.15
CA SER A 31 -24.13 35.53 -13.46
C SER A 31 -23.93 35.53 -11.94
N PHE A 32 -22.70 35.28 -11.48
CA PHE A 32 -22.35 35.38 -10.07
C PHE A 32 -22.52 36.80 -9.55
N GLN A 33 -22.04 37.82 -10.27
CA GLN A 33 -22.21 39.23 -9.88
C GLN A 33 -23.68 39.67 -9.85
N SER A 34 -24.55 39.12 -10.72
CA SER A 34 -25.96 39.50 -10.72
C SER A 34 -26.72 38.98 -9.51
N ILE A 35 -26.29 37.84 -8.95
CA ILE A 35 -26.90 37.17 -7.79
C ILE A 35 -26.23 37.61 -6.48
N TYR A 36 -24.90 37.72 -6.45
CA TYR A 36 -24.10 37.99 -5.26
C TYR A 36 -23.55 39.43 -5.27
N LYS A 37 -24.34 40.37 -4.72
CA LYS A 37 -24.08 41.82 -4.74
C LYS A 37 -23.34 42.35 -3.50
N THR A 38 -22.28 41.68 -3.06
CA THR A 38 -21.42 42.18 -1.97
C THR A 38 -20.22 42.97 -2.52
N GLN A 39 -19.62 43.84 -1.70
CA GLN A 39 -18.39 44.58 -2.07
C GLN A 39 -17.19 43.67 -2.38
N ASN A 40 -17.22 42.42 -1.91
CA ASN A 40 -16.14 41.45 -2.09
C ASN A 40 -16.43 40.41 -3.20
N ASN A 41 -17.42 40.64 -4.06
CA ASN A 41 -17.88 39.62 -5.03
C ASN A 41 -16.76 39.06 -5.93
N GLU A 42 -15.82 39.89 -6.37
CA GLU A 42 -14.67 39.49 -7.19
C GLU A 42 -13.74 38.56 -6.43
N ILE A 43 -13.44 38.91 -5.17
CA ILE A 43 -12.57 38.13 -4.30
C ILE A 43 -13.22 36.78 -3.98
N ASP A 44 -14.51 36.79 -3.66
CA ASP A 44 -15.27 35.59 -3.32
C ASP A 44 -15.42 34.66 -4.53
N PHE A 45 -15.63 35.20 -5.73
CA PHE A 45 -15.64 34.43 -6.98
C PHE A 45 -14.29 33.77 -7.26
N VAL A 46 -13.20 34.52 -7.14
CA VAL A 46 -11.85 33.99 -7.33
C VAL A 46 -11.53 32.92 -6.29
N ASN A 47 -11.94 33.10 -5.04
CA ASN A 47 -11.74 32.11 -3.99
C ASN A 47 -12.57 30.85 -4.24
N LEU A 48 -13.81 30.99 -4.71
CA LEU A 48 -14.66 29.85 -5.07
C LEU A 48 -14.01 29.00 -6.17
N TYR A 49 -13.56 29.64 -7.25
CA TYR A 49 -12.86 28.94 -8.33
C TYR A 49 -11.57 28.27 -7.84
N LYS A 50 -10.77 28.95 -7.01
CA LYS A 50 -9.58 28.36 -6.38
C LYS A 50 -9.89 27.10 -5.58
N TYR A 51 -10.97 27.09 -4.80
CA TYR A 51 -11.38 25.90 -4.05
C TYR A 51 -11.84 24.78 -5.00
N ILE A 52 -12.63 25.10 -6.03
CA ILE A 52 -13.09 24.10 -7.01
C ILE A 52 -11.89 23.45 -7.71
N ASP A 53 -10.96 24.27 -8.23
CA ASP A 53 -9.76 23.79 -8.91
C ASP A 53 -8.90 22.93 -7.97
N PHE A 54 -8.63 23.44 -6.76
CA PHE A 54 -7.85 22.72 -5.75
C PHE A 54 -8.45 21.36 -5.38
N TYR A 55 -9.73 21.30 -5.03
CA TYR A 55 -10.37 20.04 -4.62
C TYR A 55 -10.52 19.05 -5.79
N SER A 56 -10.71 19.56 -7.00
CA SER A 56 -10.70 18.75 -8.22
C SER A 56 -9.33 18.10 -8.46
N GLU A 57 -8.27 18.90 -8.46
CA GLU A 57 -6.89 18.41 -8.61
C GLU A 57 -6.51 17.45 -7.47
N LEU A 58 -6.87 17.79 -6.23
CA LEU A 58 -6.62 16.95 -5.05
C LEU A 58 -7.28 15.58 -5.20
N TYR A 59 -8.54 15.54 -5.66
CA TYR A 59 -9.24 14.29 -5.92
C TYR A 59 -8.51 13.42 -6.96
N PHE A 60 -8.10 14.00 -8.09
CA PHE A 60 -7.38 13.26 -9.12
C PHE A 60 -6.01 12.76 -8.64
N SER A 61 -5.30 13.59 -7.88
CA SER A 61 -4.00 13.24 -7.29
C SER A 61 -4.13 12.07 -6.31
N VAL A 62 -5.07 12.16 -5.36
CA VAL A 62 -5.33 11.11 -4.36
C VAL A 62 -5.77 9.80 -5.03
N LYS A 63 -6.65 9.87 -6.02
CA LYS A 63 -7.10 8.70 -6.77
C LYS A 63 -5.93 8.02 -7.50
N LYS A 64 -5.09 8.81 -8.18
CA LYS A 64 -3.91 8.30 -8.89
C LYS A 64 -2.93 7.64 -7.92
N ASP A 65 -2.60 8.29 -6.81
CA ASP A 65 -1.71 7.74 -5.79
C ASP A 65 -2.23 6.42 -5.21
N TYR A 66 -3.54 6.31 -5.00
CA TYR A 66 -4.19 5.08 -4.56
C TYR A 66 -4.06 3.95 -5.61
N GLU A 67 -4.38 4.24 -6.87
CA GLU A 67 -4.28 3.27 -7.97
C GLU A 67 -2.84 2.80 -8.19
N ASP A 68 -1.88 3.74 -8.18
CA ASP A 68 -0.45 3.47 -8.32
C ASP A 68 0.08 2.63 -7.15
N THR A 69 -0.34 2.92 -5.92
CA THR A 69 0.05 2.16 -4.72
C THR A 69 -0.56 0.76 -4.74
N LYS A 70 -1.82 0.62 -5.16
CA LYS A 70 -2.49 -0.68 -5.31
C LYS A 70 -1.78 -1.55 -6.35
N LYS A 71 -1.43 -0.98 -7.50
CA LYS A 71 -0.67 -1.67 -8.56
C LYS A 71 0.72 -2.08 -8.08
N PHE A 72 1.47 -1.14 -7.50
CA PHE A 72 2.80 -1.40 -6.93
C PHE A 72 2.77 -2.55 -5.92
N LYS A 73 1.80 -2.54 -5.00
CA LYS A 73 1.63 -3.60 -4.01
C LYS A 73 1.40 -4.95 -4.66
N TYR A 74 0.46 -5.04 -5.60
CA TYR A 74 0.15 -6.29 -6.28
C TYR A 74 1.37 -6.83 -7.03
N ASP A 75 1.99 -6.02 -7.88
CA ASP A 75 3.13 -6.40 -8.72
C ASP A 75 4.31 -6.90 -7.84
N LYS A 76 4.61 -6.17 -6.76
CA LYS A 76 5.71 -6.54 -5.86
C LYS A 76 5.43 -7.75 -5.00
N LEU A 77 4.19 -8.00 -4.59
CA LEU A 77 3.84 -9.23 -3.86
C LEU A 77 3.84 -10.46 -4.77
N VAL A 78 3.51 -10.31 -6.05
CA VAL A 78 3.65 -11.38 -7.05
C VAL A 78 5.11 -11.73 -7.29
N GLU A 79 5.96 -10.73 -7.53
CA GLU A 79 7.42 -10.90 -7.64
C GLU A 79 7.99 -11.58 -6.40
N TYR A 80 7.58 -11.12 -5.21
CA TYR A 80 7.95 -11.73 -3.94
C TYR A 80 7.56 -13.20 -3.86
N GLY A 81 6.36 -13.56 -4.29
CA GLY A 81 5.88 -14.95 -4.32
C GLY A 81 6.77 -15.86 -5.16
N PHE A 82 7.20 -15.41 -6.35
CA PHE A 82 8.12 -16.18 -7.19
C PHE A 82 9.50 -16.36 -6.56
N GLU A 83 10.04 -15.33 -5.91
CA GLU A 83 11.32 -15.44 -5.20
C GLU A 83 11.24 -16.38 -3.99
N VAL A 84 10.08 -16.44 -3.32
CA VAL A 84 9.82 -17.42 -2.25
C VAL A 84 9.83 -18.84 -2.82
N LEU A 85 9.19 -19.07 -3.96
CA LEU A 85 9.21 -20.39 -4.63
C LEU A 85 10.64 -20.79 -5.01
N GLU A 86 11.42 -19.87 -5.58
CA GLU A 86 12.82 -20.08 -5.91
C GLU A 86 13.66 -20.46 -4.67
N LEU A 87 13.44 -19.77 -3.55
CA LEU A 87 14.09 -20.11 -2.28
C LEU A 87 13.80 -21.55 -1.85
N TYR A 88 12.54 -22.00 -1.96
CA TYR A 88 12.18 -23.36 -1.57
C TYR A 88 12.73 -24.43 -2.53
N ASN A 89 12.83 -24.14 -3.81
CA ASN A 89 13.53 -25.00 -4.77
C ASN A 89 15.02 -25.12 -4.40
N LYS A 90 15.70 -24.00 -4.12
CA LYS A 90 17.11 -24.01 -3.67
C LYS A 90 17.31 -24.80 -2.38
N LYS A 91 16.35 -24.74 -1.47
CA LYS A 91 16.34 -25.56 -0.24
C LYS A 91 16.22 -27.05 -0.54
N ALA A 92 15.38 -27.44 -1.49
CA ALA A 92 15.30 -28.82 -1.94
C ALA A 92 16.62 -29.28 -2.61
N ASP A 93 17.16 -28.47 -3.52
CA ASP A 93 18.45 -28.74 -4.18
C ASP A 93 19.59 -28.94 -3.18
N MET A 94 19.61 -28.15 -2.10
CA MET A 94 20.58 -28.33 -1.01
C MET A 94 20.43 -29.71 -0.35
N ILE A 95 19.19 -30.13 -0.02
CA ILE A 95 18.95 -31.43 0.60
C ILE A 95 19.42 -32.56 -0.32
N ASP A 96 19.12 -32.47 -1.61
CA ASP A 96 19.54 -33.44 -2.61
C ASP A 96 21.07 -33.47 -2.75
N SER A 97 21.73 -32.31 -2.75
CA SER A 97 23.20 -32.23 -2.77
C SER A 97 23.84 -32.92 -1.56
N TYR A 98 23.27 -32.75 -0.36
CA TYR A 98 23.73 -33.47 0.83
C TYR A 98 23.43 -34.97 0.76
N LYS A 99 22.33 -35.37 0.12
CA LYS A 99 21.97 -36.77 -0.10
C LYS A 99 22.92 -37.45 -1.06
N ASP A 100 23.36 -36.77 -2.12
CA ASP A 100 24.32 -37.31 -3.07
C ASP A 100 25.69 -37.53 -2.42
N GLU A 101 26.14 -36.61 -1.56
CA GLU A 101 27.43 -36.74 -0.85
C GLU A 101 27.35 -37.68 0.37
N PHE A 102 26.23 -37.69 1.10
CA PHE A 102 26.05 -38.42 2.36
C PHE A 102 24.77 -39.26 2.41
N PRO A 103 24.55 -40.22 1.49
CA PRO A 103 23.24 -40.84 1.23
C PRO A 103 22.57 -41.51 2.43
N THR A 104 23.35 -42.03 3.37
CA THR A 104 22.82 -42.74 4.55
C THR A 104 22.57 -41.84 5.76
N ILE A 105 23.20 -40.67 5.81
CA ILE A 105 23.20 -39.81 7.02
C ILE A 105 22.77 -38.36 6.74
N TYR A 106 22.46 -38.00 5.49
CA TYR A 106 22.19 -36.62 5.09
C TYR A 106 21.08 -35.95 5.91
N LEU A 107 20.03 -36.69 6.29
CA LEU A 107 18.92 -36.19 7.10
C LEU A 107 19.36 -35.70 8.49
N HIS A 108 20.47 -36.22 9.01
CA HIS A 108 21.04 -35.83 10.31
C HIS A 108 22.10 -34.72 10.17
N LYS A 109 22.36 -34.23 8.96
CA LYS A 109 23.26 -33.10 8.77
C LYS A 109 22.59 -31.83 9.30
N PRO A 110 23.26 -31.02 10.14
CA PRO A 110 22.62 -29.90 10.83
C PRO A 110 21.93 -28.90 9.89
N TRP A 111 22.55 -28.59 8.75
CA TRP A 111 21.96 -27.71 7.74
C TRP A 111 20.68 -28.30 7.13
N VAL A 112 20.69 -29.58 6.78
CA VAL A 112 19.54 -30.32 6.24
C VAL A 112 18.38 -30.31 7.25
N GLU A 113 18.65 -30.54 8.53
CA GLU A 113 17.61 -30.48 9.58
C GLU A 113 16.92 -29.11 9.65
N LYS A 114 17.69 -28.01 9.61
CA LYS A 114 17.10 -26.66 9.66
C LYS A 114 16.31 -26.32 8.40
N VAL A 115 16.81 -26.73 7.23
CA VAL A 115 16.10 -26.51 5.96
C VAL A 115 14.82 -27.34 5.89
N ASN A 116 14.87 -28.63 6.23
CA ASN A 116 13.68 -29.49 6.30
C ASN A 116 12.63 -28.94 7.25
N LYS A 117 13.03 -28.48 8.44
CA LYS A 117 12.11 -27.83 9.37
C LYS A 117 11.45 -26.61 8.74
N SER A 118 12.22 -25.72 8.11
CA SER A 118 11.68 -24.54 7.45
C SER A 118 10.72 -24.87 6.29
N ILE A 119 11.00 -25.91 5.50
CA ILE A 119 10.10 -26.41 4.45
C ILE A 119 8.78 -26.90 5.07
N ASN A 120 8.86 -27.73 6.11
CA ASN A 120 7.69 -28.27 6.78
C ASN A 120 6.83 -27.19 7.43
N ASP A 121 7.44 -26.22 8.10
CA ASP A 121 6.73 -25.10 8.72
C ASP A 121 5.98 -24.26 7.67
N TYR A 122 6.55 -24.12 6.47
CA TYR A 122 5.92 -23.43 5.35
C TYR A 122 4.76 -24.21 4.73
N TYR A 123 4.91 -25.51 4.48
CA TYR A 123 3.81 -26.31 3.96
C TYR A 123 2.65 -26.42 4.94
N LYS A 124 2.93 -26.53 6.25
CA LYS A 124 1.90 -26.46 7.29
C LYS A 124 1.13 -25.15 7.21
N TYR A 125 1.85 -24.04 7.06
CA TYR A 125 1.24 -22.73 6.92
C TYR A 125 0.35 -22.61 5.67
N ILE A 126 0.82 -23.07 4.50
CA ILE A 126 0.01 -23.08 3.28
C ILE A 126 -1.25 -23.93 3.45
N ALA A 127 -1.12 -25.12 4.03
CA ALA A 127 -2.26 -26.02 4.25
C ALA A 127 -3.30 -25.38 5.20
N ASP A 128 -2.85 -24.63 6.21
CA ASP A 128 -3.74 -23.88 7.09
C ASP A 128 -4.46 -22.73 6.37
N CYS A 129 -3.76 -21.99 5.50
CA CYS A 129 -4.39 -20.97 4.66
C CYS A 129 -5.44 -21.56 3.72
N GLU A 130 -5.15 -22.70 3.08
CA GLU A 130 -6.10 -23.40 2.21
C GLU A 130 -7.34 -23.86 2.98
N ARG A 131 -7.12 -24.53 4.12
CA ARG A 131 -8.20 -24.99 5.01
C ARG A 131 -9.09 -23.86 5.51
N THR A 132 -8.51 -22.70 5.81
CA THR A 132 -9.23 -21.52 6.33
C THR A 132 -9.73 -20.59 5.23
N LYS A 133 -9.45 -20.88 3.95
CA LYS A 133 -9.76 -20.02 2.80
C LYS A 133 -9.23 -18.60 2.94
N GLN A 134 -8.07 -18.46 3.58
CA GLN A 134 -7.41 -17.17 3.78
C GLN A 134 -6.28 -16.97 2.78
N GLN A 135 -6.05 -15.71 2.40
CA GLN A 135 -4.88 -15.35 1.63
C GLN A 135 -3.60 -15.55 2.44
N ASN A 136 -2.52 -15.91 1.74
CA ASN A 136 -1.20 -15.98 2.35
C ASN A 136 -0.81 -14.61 2.93
N ASN A 137 -0.32 -14.64 4.17
CA ASN A 137 0.16 -13.51 4.92
C ASN A 137 1.70 -13.55 4.94
N PHE A 138 2.32 -12.73 4.10
CA PHE A 138 3.78 -12.66 4.01
C PHE A 138 4.42 -12.16 5.31
N ASP A 139 3.70 -11.42 6.16
CA ASP A 139 4.20 -11.05 7.48
C ASP A 139 4.38 -12.26 8.38
N TYR A 140 3.43 -13.21 8.33
CA TYR A 140 3.53 -14.45 9.07
C TYR A 140 4.74 -15.27 8.60
N ILE A 141 4.92 -15.40 7.27
CA ILE A 141 6.05 -16.11 6.68
C ILE A 141 7.38 -15.46 7.11
N SER A 142 7.48 -14.13 7.05
CA SER A 142 8.69 -13.41 7.47
C SER A 142 9.02 -13.64 8.94
N GLU A 143 8.05 -13.48 9.84
CA GLU A 143 8.31 -13.46 11.28
C GLU A 143 8.38 -14.84 11.92
N ASN A 144 7.66 -15.84 11.40
CA ASN A 144 7.58 -17.15 12.02
C ASN A 144 8.39 -18.23 11.30
N ILE A 145 8.69 -18.04 10.00
CA ILE A 145 9.39 -19.04 9.20
C ILE A 145 10.78 -18.53 8.83
N PHE A 146 10.86 -17.38 8.15
CA PHE A 146 12.13 -16.85 7.67
C PHE A 146 13.03 -16.39 8.81
N LYS A 147 12.48 -15.69 9.81
CA LYS A 147 13.22 -15.29 11.01
C LYS A 147 13.83 -16.48 11.73
N THR A 148 13.00 -17.47 12.06
CA THR A 148 13.44 -18.68 12.78
C THR A 148 14.49 -19.45 12.00
N PHE A 149 14.32 -19.57 10.68
CA PHE A 149 15.35 -20.17 9.83
C PHE A 149 16.66 -19.38 9.88
N ILE A 150 16.63 -18.06 9.67
CA ILE A 150 17.83 -17.20 9.69
C ILE A 150 18.57 -17.31 11.02
N GLU A 151 17.86 -17.22 12.15
CA GLU A 151 18.47 -17.32 13.48
C GLU A 151 19.17 -18.68 13.67
N SER A 152 18.52 -19.77 13.27
CA SER A 152 19.12 -21.10 13.35
C SER A 152 20.31 -21.29 12.38
N ALA A 153 20.22 -20.73 11.18
CA ALA A 153 21.27 -20.80 10.16
C ALA A 153 22.50 -19.96 10.54
N LEU A 154 22.31 -18.81 11.19
CA LEU A 154 23.41 -17.99 11.72
C LEU A 154 24.16 -18.74 12.82
N ALA A 155 23.44 -19.45 13.70
CA ALA A 155 24.07 -20.30 14.72
C ALA A 155 24.89 -21.43 14.08
N LEU A 156 24.36 -22.10 13.04
CA LEU A 156 25.11 -23.12 12.30
C LEU A 156 26.35 -22.54 11.62
N ARG A 157 26.21 -21.40 10.94
CA ARG A 157 27.34 -20.71 10.31
C ARG A 157 28.45 -20.39 11.32
N ALA A 158 28.09 -19.95 12.53
CA ALA A 158 29.08 -19.63 13.56
C ALA A 158 29.79 -20.88 14.10
N ASN A 159 29.10 -22.02 14.18
CA ASN A 159 29.63 -23.24 14.78
C ASN A 159 30.39 -24.13 13.79
N ILE A 160 29.81 -24.39 12.62
CA ILE A 160 30.33 -25.36 11.63
C ILE A 160 30.64 -24.72 10.27
N GLY A 161 30.29 -23.45 10.05
CA GLY A 161 30.49 -22.79 8.76
C GLY A 161 29.55 -23.30 7.66
N TYR A 162 29.81 -22.86 6.44
CA TYR A 162 29.14 -23.35 5.23
C TYR A 162 29.85 -24.60 4.71
N GLN A 163 29.10 -25.55 4.14
CA GLN A 163 29.65 -26.84 3.69
C GLN A 163 29.68 -26.98 2.17
N GLY A 164 29.15 -26.01 1.41
CA GLY A 164 29.28 -25.98 -0.05
C GLY A 164 28.05 -26.43 -0.81
N HIS A 165 26.93 -26.67 -0.13
CA HIS A 165 25.65 -27.09 -0.72
C HIS A 165 24.64 -25.94 -0.76
N ASN A 166 25.04 -24.76 -1.18
CA ASN A 166 24.18 -23.55 -1.29
C ASN A 166 23.69 -22.93 0.03
N GLU A 167 24.21 -23.32 1.20
CA GLU A 167 23.73 -22.79 2.49
C GLU A 167 23.86 -21.27 2.59
N LYS A 168 24.98 -20.74 2.08
CA LYS A 168 25.25 -19.30 2.00
C LYS A 168 24.22 -18.57 1.14
N GLU A 169 23.87 -19.16 0.00
CA GLU A 169 22.91 -18.56 -0.93
C GLU A 169 21.51 -18.55 -0.32
N ILE A 170 21.07 -19.67 0.24
CA ILE A 170 19.75 -19.82 0.89
C ILE A 170 19.62 -18.83 2.06
N LEU A 171 20.63 -18.70 2.91
CA LEU A 171 20.64 -17.75 4.02
C LEU A 171 20.54 -16.30 3.49
N ARG A 172 21.29 -15.98 2.43
CA ARG A 172 21.26 -14.64 1.80
C ARG A 172 19.90 -14.35 1.19
N MET A 173 19.34 -15.27 0.41
CA MET A 173 18.02 -15.14 -0.22
C MET A 173 16.94 -14.93 0.85
N THR A 174 16.91 -15.75 1.89
CA THR A 174 15.94 -15.63 2.99
C THR A 174 16.03 -14.26 3.67
N SER A 175 17.26 -13.77 3.92
CA SER A 175 17.48 -12.44 4.51
C SER A 175 17.06 -11.31 3.57
N THR A 176 17.34 -11.43 2.27
CA THR A 176 16.94 -10.46 1.24
C THR A 176 15.43 -10.37 1.13
N LEU A 177 14.72 -11.51 1.14
CA LEU A 177 13.26 -11.54 1.13
C LEU A 177 12.69 -10.78 2.34
N ARG A 178 13.21 -10.95 3.56
CA ARG A 178 12.71 -10.17 4.70
C ARG A 178 12.91 -8.66 4.52
N LYS A 179 14.06 -8.23 3.99
CA LYS A 179 14.33 -6.82 3.70
C LYS A 179 13.43 -6.26 2.60
N LYS A 180 13.18 -7.03 1.53
CA LYS A 180 12.26 -6.65 0.44
C LYS A 180 10.84 -6.48 0.97
N LEU A 181 10.36 -7.41 1.81
CA LEU A 181 9.04 -7.28 2.41
C LEU A 181 8.93 -6.03 3.28
N PHE A 182 9.95 -5.74 4.10
CA PHE A 182 10.00 -4.51 4.88
C PHE A 182 9.91 -3.27 3.99
N TYR A 183 10.69 -3.21 2.91
CA TYR A 183 10.65 -2.09 1.95
C TYR A 183 9.26 -1.89 1.33
N ILE A 184 8.62 -2.97 0.88
CA ILE A 184 7.26 -2.93 0.32
C ILE A 184 6.28 -2.35 1.36
N LYS A 185 6.35 -2.82 2.60
CA LYS A 185 5.50 -2.34 3.70
C LYS A 185 5.73 -0.88 4.02
N SER A 186 6.98 -0.45 4.17
CA SER A 186 7.33 0.94 4.46
C SER A 186 6.77 1.89 3.39
N ARG A 187 6.88 1.52 2.11
CA ARG A 187 6.31 2.35 1.04
C ARG A 187 4.79 2.47 1.12
N ILE A 188 4.09 1.37 1.42
CA ILE A 188 2.63 1.38 1.60
C ILE A 188 2.24 2.22 2.82
N TYR A 189 2.96 2.09 3.93
CA TYR A 189 2.71 2.88 5.14
C TYR A 189 2.94 4.37 4.90
N ASN A 190 4.03 4.75 4.25
CA ASN A 190 4.32 6.15 3.93
C ASN A 190 3.22 6.75 3.04
N ASN A 191 2.72 6.00 2.05
CA ASN A 191 1.59 6.49 1.23
C ASN A 191 0.31 6.65 2.07
N ALA A 192 -0.01 5.69 2.94
CA ALA A 192 -1.16 5.79 3.83
C ALA A 192 -1.07 7.00 4.78
N GLU A 193 0.12 7.29 5.31
CA GLU A 193 0.38 8.46 6.15
C GLU A 193 0.19 9.77 5.36
N THR A 194 0.71 9.85 4.14
CA THR A 194 0.47 11.00 3.24
C THR A 194 -1.02 11.21 2.97
N LEU A 195 -1.76 10.13 2.68
CA LEU A 195 -3.21 10.21 2.43
C LEU A 195 -3.99 10.64 3.68
N GLU A 196 -3.60 10.16 4.86
CA GLU A 196 -4.22 10.57 6.12
C GLU A 196 -3.93 12.05 6.43
N ASN A 197 -2.71 12.52 6.17
CA ASN A 197 -2.36 13.94 6.29
C ASN A 197 -3.18 14.81 5.35
N ILE A 198 -3.35 14.39 4.08
CA ILE A 198 -4.22 15.08 3.12
C ILE A 198 -5.65 15.13 3.63
N ARG A 199 -6.17 13.99 4.11
CA ARG A 199 -7.53 13.89 4.67
C ARG A 199 -7.71 14.87 5.82
N ASN A 200 -6.84 14.82 6.83
CA ASN A 200 -6.94 15.67 8.02
C ASN A 200 -6.80 17.16 7.68
N THR A 201 -5.92 17.49 6.73
CA THR A 201 -5.65 18.90 6.39
C THR A 201 -6.78 19.51 5.56
N TYR A 202 -7.36 18.77 4.60
CA TYR A 202 -8.23 19.36 3.58
C TYR A 202 -9.65 18.79 3.52
N ILE A 203 -9.89 17.56 3.98
CA ILE A 203 -11.14 16.84 3.72
C ILE A 203 -11.94 16.60 5.01
N ASP A 204 -11.27 16.45 6.14
CA ASP A 204 -11.93 16.14 7.39
C ASP A 204 -12.87 17.28 7.83
N GLY A 205 -13.94 16.94 8.54
CA GLY A 205 -14.97 17.91 8.93
C GLY A 205 -14.41 19.07 9.76
N ASP A 206 -13.31 18.82 10.46
CA ASP A 206 -12.61 19.81 11.27
C ASP A 206 -11.57 20.66 10.54
N SER A 207 -11.26 20.33 9.28
CA SER A 207 -10.32 21.07 8.45
C SER A 207 -10.72 22.56 8.35
N GLU A 208 -9.76 23.45 8.65
CA GLU A 208 -9.95 24.88 8.47
C GLU A 208 -10.20 25.25 7.00
N HIS A 209 -9.54 24.56 6.06
CA HIS A 209 -9.75 24.75 4.63
C HIS A 209 -11.18 24.38 4.21
N LEU A 210 -11.70 23.26 4.72
CA LEU A 210 -13.06 22.85 4.42
C LEU A 210 -14.11 23.75 5.09
N LYS A 211 -13.84 24.19 6.33
CA LYS A 211 -14.69 25.15 7.06
C LYS A 211 -14.80 26.47 6.28
N LYS A 212 -13.67 27.06 5.85
CA LYS A 212 -13.63 28.28 5.03
C LYS A 212 -14.39 28.12 3.71
N PHE A 213 -14.24 26.98 3.04
CA PHE A 213 -14.99 26.70 1.82
C PHE A 213 -16.51 26.63 2.08
N ARG A 214 -16.93 25.92 3.14
CA ARG A 214 -18.36 25.83 3.52
C ARG A 214 -18.94 27.19 3.90
N GLU A 215 -18.20 28.02 4.63
CA GLU A 215 -18.62 29.39 4.97
C GLU A 215 -18.85 30.24 3.72
N LEU A 216 -17.95 30.17 2.73
CA LEU A 216 -18.10 30.85 1.46
C LEU A 216 -19.36 30.40 0.72
N ILE A 217 -19.60 29.07 0.64
CA ILE A 217 -20.81 28.52 0.03
C ILE A 217 -22.07 29.00 0.75
N GLN A 218 -22.09 28.96 2.08
CA GLN A 218 -23.23 29.44 2.88
C GLN A 218 -23.54 30.92 2.64
N ASN A 219 -22.51 31.77 2.50
CA ASN A 219 -22.69 33.18 2.20
C ASN A 219 -23.32 33.38 0.81
N ILE A 220 -22.86 32.64 -0.19
CA ILE A 220 -23.41 32.67 -1.55
C ILE A 220 -24.87 32.17 -1.56
N GLU A 221 -25.16 31.07 -0.87
CA GLU A 221 -26.51 30.49 -0.77
C GLU A 221 -27.49 31.46 -0.10
N LYS A 222 -27.09 32.14 0.97
CA LYS A 222 -27.92 33.18 1.61
C LYS A 222 -28.28 34.28 0.64
N SER A 223 -27.30 34.86 -0.06
CA SER A 223 -27.56 35.92 -1.04
C SER A 223 -28.41 35.45 -2.23
N SER A 224 -28.27 34.19 -2.65
CA SER A 224 -29.12 33.60 -3.69
C SER A 224 -30.57 33.44 -3.24
N ASN A 225 -30.78 33.02 -1.99
CA ASN A 225 -32.12 32.92 -1.41
C ASN A 225 -32.78 34.30 -1.25
N ASP A 226 -32.02 35.31 -0.83
CA ASP A 226 -32.51 36.69 -0.73
C ASP A 226 -32.88 37.27 -2.11
N TYR A 227 -32.19 36.85 -3.18
CA TYR A 227 -32.52 37.23 -4.56
C TYR A 227 -33.82 36.59 -5.08
N ASN A 228 -34.12 35.35 -4.69
CA ASN A 228 -35.32 34.62 -5.11
C ASN A 228 -36.62 35.03 -4.37
N VAL A 229 -36.51 35.93 -3.39
CA VAL A 229 -37.65 36.46 -2.60
C VAL A 229 -38.13 37.83 -3.14
N ILE A 230 -37.50 38.35 -4.20
CA ILE A 230 -37.83 39.63 -4.85
C ILE A 230 -38.63 39.40 -6.14
#